data_AF-A0A8T9AFH4-F1
#
_entry.id   AF-A0A8T9AFH4-F1
#
_cell.length_a   1.000
_cell.length_b   1.000
_cell.length_c   1.000
_cell.angle_alpha   90.00
_cell.angle_beta   90.00
_cell.angle_gamma   90.00
#
_symmetry.space_group_name_H-M   'P 1'
#
loop_
_entity.id
_entity.type
_entity.pdbx_description
1 polymer ?
#
loop_
_entity_poly.entity_id
_entity_poly.type
_entity_poly.pdbx_seq_one_letter_code
_entity_poly.pdbx_strand_id
1 'polypeptide(L)' 'MQFADLTPEKVRELLEKYGKEIGIQNATESFKRYRHKKYCILIFLKNPKNVEPFRINKKGFGMMSTWISVPDIKNIKIS' A
#
# COMPACT_ATOMS: atom_id res chain seq x y z
N MET A 1 7.73 4.03 7.17
CA MET A 1 7.40 4.77 8.41
C MET A 1 6.11 4.22 8.98
N GLN A 2 5.94 4.18 10.31
CA GLN A 2 4.75 3.62 10.95
C GLN A 2 4.16 4.63 11.95
N PHE A 3 2.83 4.72 11.97
CA PHE A 3 2.07 5.60 12.85
C PHE A 3 0.98 4.79 13.56
N ALA A 4 0.84 5.01 14.86
CA ALA A 4 -0.22 4.49 15.71
C ALA A 4 -1.03 5.64 16.31
N ASP A 5 -2.16 5.32 16.93
CA ASP A 5 -3.05 6.28 17.61
C ASP A 5 -3.40 7.49 16.74
N LEU A 6 -3.80 7.19 15.51
CA LEU A 6 -4.25 8.18 14.56
C LEU A 6 -5.55 8.82 15.02
N THR A 7 -5.56 10.15 14.98
CA THR A 7 -6.75 11.00 15.11
C THR A 7 -7.11 11.55 13.72
N PRO A 8 -8.34 12.04 13.51
CA PRO A 8 -8.69 12.73 12.27
C PRO A 8 -7.69 13.82 11.89
N GLU A 9 -7.19 14.59 12.86
CA GLU A 9 -6.23 15.67 12.65
C GLU A 9 -4.91 15.11 12.11
N LYS A 10 -4.36 14.06 12.73
CA LYS A 10 -3.15 13.38 12.24
C LYS A 10 -3.35 12.77 10.86
N VAL A 11 -4.53 12.22 10.57
CA VAL A 11 -4.83 11.69 9.22
C VAL A 11 -4.81 12.81 8.19
N ARG A 12 -5.39 13.97 8.50
CA ARG A 12 -5.34 15.15 7.62
C ARG A 12 -3.91 15.58 7.35
N GLU A 13 -3.08 15.70 8.39
CA GLU A 13 -1.67 16.05 8.27
C GLU A 13 -0.88 15.05 7.40
N LEU A 14 -1.12 13.74 7.59
CA LEU A 14 -0.47 12.71 6.78
C LEU A 14 -0.89 12.77 5.31
N LEU A 15 -2.17 13.05 5.03
CA LEU A 15 -2.65 13.22 3.66
C LEU A 15 -2.09 14.48 3.00
N GLU A 16 -2.00 15.59 3.72
CA GLU A 16 -1.40 16.83 3.22
C GLU A 16 0.10 16.66 2.94
N LYS A 17 0.81 15.96 3.84
CA LYS A 17 2.26 15.78 3.73
C LYS A 17 2.65 14.74 2.68
N TYR A 18 1.96 13.59 2.64
CA TYR A 18 2.40 12.44 1.86
C TYR A 18 1.43 12.02 0.75
N GLY A 19 0.19 12.54 0.75
CA GLY A 19 -0.88 12.06 -0.14
C GLY A 19 -0.49 12.03 -1.61
N LYS A 20 0.17 13.10 -2.10
CA LYS A 20 0.66 13.18 -3.48
C LYS A 20 1.69 12.11 -3.81
N GLU A 21 2.62 11.84 -2.90
CA GLU A 21 3.72 10.87 -3.11
C GLU A 21 3.24 9.41 -3.07
N ILE A 22 2.18 9.12 -2.31
CA ILE A 22 1.60 7.77 -2.20
C ILE A 22 0.45 7.51 -3.18
N GLY A 23 0.27 8.38 -4.18
CA GLY A 23 -0.71 8.20 -5.25
C GLY A 23 -2.16 8.50 -4.87
N ILE A 24 -2.41 9.27 -3.80
CA ILE A 24 -3.75 9.74 -3.46
C ILE A 24 -4.11 10.92 -4.36
N GLN A 25 -5.12 10.72 -5.20
CA GLN A 25 -5.60 11.74 -6.14
C GLN A 25 -6.67 12.66 -5.53
N ASN A 26 -7.49 12.13 -4.62
CA ASN A 26 -8.57 12.88 -3.95
C ASN A 26 -8.39 12.82 -2.44
N ALA A 27 -7.82 13.89 -1.87
CA ALA A 27 -7.57 13.99 -0.44
C ALA A 27 -8.87 14.02 0.38
N THR A 28 -9.90 14.70 -0.09
CA THR A 28 -11.19 14.82 0.60
C THR A 28 -11.89 13.48 0.76
N GLU A 29 -11.95 12.70 -0.32
CA GLU A 29 -12.53 11.35 -0.29
C GLU A 29 -11.69 10.39 0.56
N SER A 30 -10.37 10.45 0.40
CA SER A 30 -9.44 9.64 1.19
C SER A 30 -9.54 9.95 2.68
N PHE A 31 -9.68 11.22 3.04
CA PHE A 31 -9.90 11.63 4.43
C PHE A 31 -11.18 11.02 4.99
N LYS A 32 -12.30 11.09 4.26
CA LYS A 32 -13.56 10.42 4.68
C LYS A 32 -13.36 8.93 4.93
N ARG A 33 -12.56 8.25 4.10
CA ARG A 33 -12.27 6.82 4.20
C ARG A 33 -11.34 6.47 5.36
N TYR A 34 -10.38 7.33 5.69
CA TYR A 34 -9.26 6.99 6.59
C TYR A 34 -9.31 7.68 7.96
N ARG A 35 -10.13 8.72 8.16
CA ARG A 35 -10.16 9.56 9.39
C ARG A 35 -10.33 8.83 10.73
N HIS A 36 -10.81 7.58 10.72
CA HIS A 36 -11.01 6.77 11.92
C HIS A 36 -10.10 5.53 12.00
N LYS A 37 -9.14 5.38 11.07
CA LYS A 37 -8.13 4.32 11.18
C LYS A 37 -7.23 4.60 12.37
N LYS A 38 -6.75 3.54 13.03
CA LYS A 38 -5.89 3.63 14.22
C LYS A 38 -4.41 3.51 13.89
N TYR A 39 -4.08 2.88 12.76
CA TYR A 39 -2.71 2.58 12.37
C TYR A 39 -2.50 2.91 10.89
N CYS A 40 -1.29 3.37 10.54
CA CYS A 40 -0.86 3.62 9.17
C CYS A 40 0.61 3.21 9.01
N ILE A 41 0.90 2.51 7.92
CA ILE A 41 2.27 2.24 7.47
C ILE A 41 2.44 2.92 6.13
N LEU A 42 3.41 3.83 6.04
CA LEU A 42 3.84 4.43 4.78
C LEU A 42 5.06 3.67 4.26
N ILE A 43 4.94 3.15 3.05
CA ILE A 43 5.98 2.39 2.35
C ILE A 43 6.47 3.24 1.18
N PHE A 44 7.74 3.62 1.21
CA PHE A 44 8.38 4.39 0.16
C PHE A 44 9.21 3.45 -0.71
N LEU A 45 8.88 3.38 -1.99
CA LEU A 45 9.60 2.56 -2.95
C LEU A 45 10.81 3.33 -3.48
N LYS A 46 11.97 2.67 -3.54
CA LYS A 46 13.20 3.23 -4.13
C LYS A 46 13.48 2.53 -5.45
N ASN A 47 13.70 3.30 -6.51
CA ASN A 47 14.01 2.82 -7.87
C ASN A 47 13.00 1.79 -8.40
N PRO A 48 11.69 2.10 -8.45
CA PRO A 48 10.72 1.21 -9.07
C PRO A 48 11.08 0.98 -10.54
N LYS A 49 10.87 -0.25 -11.02
CA LYS A 49 11.11 -0.64 -12.41
C LYS A 49 9.79 -1.01 -13.06
N ASN A 50 9.60 -0.55 -14.29
CA ASN A 50 8.50 -1.05 -15.12
C ASN A 50 8.75 -2.52 -15.45
N VAL A 51 7.68 -3.29 -15.45
CA VAL A 51 7.67 -4.71 -15.83
C VAL A 51 6.48 -4.95 -16.74
N GLU A 52 6.62 -5.87 -17.69
CA GLU A 52 5.48 -6.35 -18.45
C GLU A 52 4.49 -7.06 -17.53
N PRO A 53 3.18 -6.82 -17.65
CA PRO A 53 2.17 -7.53 -16.87
C PRO A 53 2.30 -9.05 -17.04
N PHE A 54 2.15 -9.78 -15.94
CA PHE A 54 2.18 -11.24 -15.93
C PHE A 54 1.13 -11.81 -14.99
N ARG A 55 0.73 -13.07 -15.20
CA ARG A 55 -0.17 -13.75 -14.27
C ARG A 55 0.62 -14.38 -13.13
N ILE A 56 -0.01 -14.57 -11.97
CA ILE A 56 0.64 -15.18 -10.81
C ILE A 56 -0.12 -16.40 -10.31
N ASN A 57 0.62 -17.43 -9.93
CA ASN A 57 0.11 -18.58 -9.18
C ASN A 57 0.03 -18.20 -7.70
N LYS A 58 -1.19 -18.12 -7.16
CA LYS A 58 -1.41 -17.86 -5.73
C LYS A 58 -1.62 -19.14 -4.90
N LYS A 59 -1.50 -20.34 -5.48
CA LYS A 59 -1.67 -21.61 -4.75
C LYS A 59 -0.69 -21.68 -3.57
N GLY A 60 -1.20 -21.97 -2.38
CA GLY A 60 -0.41 -22.01 -1.15
C GLY A 60 -0.26 -20.67 -0.44
N PHE A 61 -0.73 -19.57 -1.03
CA PHE A 61 -0.84 -18.27 -0.37
C PHE A 61 -2.29 -18.04 0.06
N GLY A 62 -2.50 -17.52 1.28
CA GLY A 62 -3.84 -17.29 1.82
C GLY A 62 -4.67 -16.34 0.93
N MET A 63 -5.96 -16.64 0.76
CA MET A 63 -6.86 -15.93 -0.16
C MET A 63 -6.94 -14.41 0.08
N MET A 64 -6.67 -13.95 1.31
CA MET A 64 -6.69 -12.54 1.74
C MET A 64 -5.31 -12.01 2.16
N SER A 65 -4.23 -12.58 1.61
CA SER A 65 -2.88 -12.09 1.89
C SER A 65 -2.65 -10.70 1.28
N THR A 66 -2.26 -9.74 2.11
CA THR A 66 -1.89 -8.38 1.66
C THR A 66 -0.49 -8.37 1.00
N TRP A 67 0.36 -9.35 1.32
CA TRP A 67 1.72 -9.50 0.80
C TRP A 67 2.02 -10.98 0.49
N ILE A 68 2.77 -11.22 -0.59
CA ILE A 68 3.28 -12.53 -0.97
C ILE A 68 4.80 -12.48 -0.87
N SER A 69 5.37 -13.26 0.05
CA SER A 69 6.82 -13.39 0.18
C SER A 69 7.28 -14.59 -0.64
N VAL A 70 8.18 -14.35 -1.59
CA VAL A 70 8.75 -15.38 -2.45
C VAL A 70 10.27 -15.24 -2.49
N PRO A 71 11.02 -16.35 -2.53
CA PRO A 71 12.46 -16.28 -2.67
C PRO A 71 12.88 -15.78 -4.06
N ASP A 72 12.10 -16.10 -5.10
CA ASP A 72 12.24 -15.58 -6.46
C ASP A 72 10.82 -15.37 -7.06
N ILE A 73 10.60 -14.23 -7.71
CA ILE A 73 9.35 -13.91 -8.42
C ILE A 73 9.03 -14.94 -9.53
N LYS A 74 10.06 -15.56 -10.12
CA LYS A 74 9.92 -16.60 -11.14
C LYS A 74 9.13 -17.81 -10.63
N ASN A 75 9.14 -18.08 -9.32
CA ASN A 75 8.46 -19.22 -8.73
C ASN A 75 6.93 -19.08 -8.74
N ILE A 76 6.41 -17.86 -8.92
CA ILE A 76 4.96 -17.62 -8.98
C ILE A 76 4.51 -17.06 -10.31
N LYS A 77 5.40 -16.67 -11.23
CA LYS A 77 5.02 -16.16 -12.54
C LYS A 77 4.40 -17.26 -13.40
N ILE A 78 3.22 -17.00 -13.95
CA ILE A 78 2.59 -17.80 -15.01
C ILE A 78 2.45 -16.86 -16.21
N SER A 79 3.03 -17.23 -17.35
CA SER A 79 3.09 -16.46 -18.61
C SER A 79 3.66 -15.04 -18.47
#